data_AF-A0A671MR46-F1
#
_entry.id   AF-A0A671MR46-F1
#
_cell.length_a   1.000
_cell.length_b   1.000
_cell.length_c   1.000
_cell.angle_alpha   90.00
_cell.angle_beta   90.00
_cell.angle_gamma   90.00
#
_symmetry.space_group_name_H-M   'P 1'
#
loop_
_entity.id
_entity.type
_entity.pdbx_description
1 polymer ?
#
loop_
_entity_poly.entity_id
_entity_poly.type
_entity_poly.pdbx_seq_one_letter_code
_entity_poly.pdbx_strand_id
1 'polypeptide(L)' 'MPMLKERHQALTEAGRVLMEHGGSFRIFMSRCENDAEKMVKYIVENIPSYRDEAMYEVKIFTNDFSLAF' A
#
# COMPACT_ATOMS: atom_id res chain seq x y z
N MET A 1 -9.70 15.24 -11.36
CA MET A 1 -9.63 15.15 -9.89
C MET A 1 -8.17 14.88 -9.53
N PRO A 2 -7.52 15.67 -8.65
CA PRO A 2 -6.16 15.38 -8.19
C PRO A 2 -6.06 13.99 -7.55
N MET A 3 -4.92 13.33 -7.72
CA MET A 3 -4.60 12.01 -7.15
C MET A 3 -5.59 10.87 -7.50
N LEU A 4 -6.26 10.97 -8.66
CA LEU A 4 -7.28 9.99 -9.06
C LEU A 4 -6.70 8.59 -9.26
N LYS A 5 -5.49 8.51 -9.82
CA LYS A 5 -4.84 7.24 -10.13
C LYS A 5 -4.46 6.51 -8.85
N GLU A 6 -3.89 7.23 -7.91
CA GLU A 6 -3.44 6.75 -6.61
C GLU A 6 -4.63 6.24 -5.79
N ARG A 7 -5.73 7.00 -5.76
CA ARG A 7 -6.99 6.58 -5.11
C ARG A 7 -7.57 5.32 -5.74
N HIS A 8 -7.58 5.24 -7.07
CA HIS A 8 -8.08 4.06 -7.77
C HIS A 8 -7.21 2.83 -7.51
N GLN A 9 -5.89 3.00 -7.45
CA GLN A 9 -4.95 1.93 -7.10
C GLN A 9 -5.19 1.44 -5.68
N ALA A 10 -5.30 2.34 -4.69
CA ALA A 10 -5.57 1.98 -3.29
C ALA A 10 -6.89 1.20 -3.14
N LEU A 11 -7.95 1.63 -3.82
CA LEU A 11 -9.24 0.91 -3.82
C LEU A 11 -9.13 -0.48 -4.46
N THR A 12 -8.41 -0.59 -5.57
CA THR A 12 -8.22 -1.85 -6.29
C THR A 12 -7.42 -2.85 -5.46
N GLU A 13 -6.38 -2.38 -4.78
CA GLU A 13 -5.53 -3.18 -3.90
C GLU A 13 -6.31 -3.70 -2.68
N ALA A 14 -6.98 -2.80 -1.96
CA ALA A 14 -7.81 -3.18 -0.82
C ALA A 14 -8.93 -4.16 -1.23
N GLY A 15 -9.55 -3.93 -2.39
CA GLY A 15 -10.56 -4.83 -2.95
C GLY A 15 -10.01 -6.24 -3.22
N ARG A 16 -8.80 -6.35 -3.78
CA ARG A 16 -8.15 -7.65 -4.04
C ARG A 16 -7.94 -8.44 -2.75
N VAL A 17 -7.40 -7.79 -1.71
CA VAL A 17 -7.17 -8.41 -0.39
C VAL A 17 -8.49 -8.88 0.24
N LEU A 18 -9.55 -8.08 0.12
CA LEU A 18 -10.86 -8.48 0.62
C LEU A 18 -11.46 -9.65 -0.13
N MET A 19 -11.24 -9.76 -1.45
CA MET A 19 -11.72 -10.89 -2.25
C MET A 19 -11.13 -12.23 -1.81
N GLU A 20 -9.88 -12.25 -1.33
CA GLU A 20 -9.26 -13.43 -0.70
C GLU A 20 -10.02 -13.88 0.57
N HIS A 21 -10.79 -12.97 1.17
CA HIS A 21 -11.61 -13.17 2.36
C HIS A 21 -13.12 -13.19 2.04
N GLY A 22 -13.48 -13.60 0.82
CA GLY A 22 -14.88 -13.68 0.37
C GLY A 22 -15.56 -12.32 0.19
N GLY A 23 -14.76 -11.26 -0.01
CA GLY A 23 -15.23 -9.88 -0.13
C GLY A 23 -15.73 -9.26 1.18
N SER A 24 -15.56 -9.95 2.32
CA SER A 24 -16.12 -9.52 3.60
C SER A 24 -15.06 -8.96 4.53
N PHE A 25 -15.18 -7.67 4.84
CA PHE A 25 -14.34 -7.01 5.84
C PHE A 25 -14.46 -7.67 7.22
N ARG A 26 -15.66 -8.15 7.58
CA ARG A 26 -15.86 -8.87 8.85
C ARG A 26 -15.08 -10.18 8.91
N ILE A 27 -14.99 -10.92 7.79
CA ILE A 27 -14.21 -12.15 7.72
C ILE A 27 -12.71 -11.82 7.75
N PHE A 28 -12.28 -10.81 7.00
CA PHE A 28 -10.91 -10.30 7.06
C PHE A 28 -10.47 -9.98 8.50
N MET A 29 -11.35 -9.30 9.26
CA MET A 29 -11.11 -8.88 10.63
C MET A 29 -11.28 -9.95 11.71
N SER A 30 -11.81 -11.13 11.38
CA SER A 30 -12.25 -12.10 12.40
C SER A 30 -11.11 -12.59 13.31
N ARG A 31 -9.87 -12.57 12.80
CA ARG A 31 -8.65 -12.98 13.50
C ARG A 31 -8.14 -11.96 14.53
N CYS A 32 -8.70 -10.77 14.55
CA CYS A 32 -8.26 -9.69 15.44
C CYS A 32 -8.95 -9.72 16.81
N GLU A 33 -9.91 -10.63 17.05
CA GLU A 33 -10.48 -10.91 18.39
C GLU A 33 -11.04 -9.68 19.14
N ASN A 34 -11.57 -8.68 18.42
CA ASN A 34 -12.01 -7.38 18.96
C ASN A 34 -10.89 -6.54 19.63
N ASP A 35 -9.64 -6.86 19.34
CA ASP A 35 -8.48 -6.10 19.76
C ASP A 35 -8.14 -5.04 18.70
N ALA A 36 -8.19 -3.77 19.10
CA ALA A 36 -7.95 -2.65 18.21
C ALA A 36 -6.50 -2.57 17.71
N GLU A 37 -5.53 -2.94 18.55
CA GLU A 37 -4.12 -2.96 18.17
C GLU A 37 -3.86 -4.04 17.13
N LYS A 38 -4.36 -5.26 17.37
CA LYS A 38 -4.28 -6.36 16.39
C LYS A 38 -4.97 -5.98 15.08
N MET A 39 -6.09 -5.28 15.15
CA MET A 39 -6.80 -4.81 13.96
C MET A 39 -5.95 -3.85 13.13
N VAL A 40 -5.44 -2.79 13.75
CA VAL A 40 -4.66 -1.78 13.03
C VAL A 40 -3.44 -2.42 12.41
N LYS A 41 -2.70 -3.22 13.20
CA LYS A 41 -1.52 -3.96 12.73
C LYS A 41 -1.84 -4.86 11.54
N TYR A 42 -2.93 -5.63 11.63
CA TYR A 42 -3.33 -6.53 10.55
C TYR A 42 -3.72 -5.78 9.26
N ILE A 43 -4.41 -4.64 9.38
CA ILE A 43 -4.76 -3.79 8.22
C ILE A 43 -3.51 -3.27 7.53
N VAL A 44 -2.57 -2.65 8.24
CA VAL A 44 -1.36 -2.10 7.60
C VAL A 44 -0.43 -3.18 7.07
N GLU A 45 -0.41 -4.37 7.68
CA GLU A 45 0.35 -5.52 7.17
C GLU A 45 -0.21 -6.05 5.84
N ASN A 46 -1.53 -6.06 5.66
CA ASN A 46 -2.18 -6.73 4.52
C ASN A 46 -2.69 -5.77 3.46
N ILE A 47 -2.86 -4.48 3.76
CA ILE A 47 -3.29 -3.45 2.82
C ILE A 47 -2.25 -2.33 2.82
N PRO A 48 -1.15 -2.47 2.06
CA PRO A 48 -0.03 -1.52 2.01
C PRO A 48 -0.44 -0.07 1.76
N SER A 49 -1.52 0.18 1.02
CA SER A 49 -2.04 1.53 0.79
C SER A 49 -2.47 2.29 2.05
N TYR A 50 -2.61 1.60 3.21
CA TYR A 50 -2.88 2.22 4.52
C TYR A 50 -1.61 2.63 5.27
N ARG A 51 -0.43 2.29 4.76
CA ARG A 51 0.85 2.74 5.30
C ARG A 51 1.13 4.15 4.80
N ASP A 52 1.55 5.03 5.70
CA ASP A 52 2.12 6.34 5.33
C ASP A 52 3.60 6.18 5.01
N GLU A 53 3.89 5.39 3.97
CA GLU A 53 5.24 5.13 3.48
C GLU A 53 5.40 5.72 2.09
N ALA A 54 6.46 6.51 1.88
CA ALA A 54 6.81 7.07 0.58
C ALA A 54 8.15 6.49 0.13
N MET A 55 8.21 6.02 -1.12
CA MET A 55 9.47 5.58 -1.72
C MET A 55 10.23 6.81 -2.21
N TYR A 56 11.42 7.05 -1.66
CA TYR A 56 12.30 8.10 -2.15
C TYR A 56 13.03 7.61 -3.42
N GLU A 57 12.73 8.21 -4.57
CA GLU A 57 13.47 7.94 -5.80
C GLU A 57 14.85 8.62 -5.72
N VAL A 58 15.91 7.82 -5.55
CA VAL A 58 17.29 8.30 -5.69
C VAL A 58 17.54 8.60 -7.17
N LYS A 59 17.53 9.88 -7.55
CA LYS A 59 18.08 10.31 -8.84
C LYS A 59 19.59 10.16 -8.83
N ILE A 60 20.09 9.07 -9.39
CA ILE A 60 21.51 8.94 -9.72
C ILE A 60 21.75 9.84 -10.93
N PHE A 61 22.44 10.96 -10.71
CA PHE A 61 23.02 11.73 -11.81
C PHE A 61 24.21 10.93 -12.37
N THR A 62 23.97 10.13 -13.39
CA THR A 62 25.06 9.63 -14.25
C THR A 62 25.59 10.83 -15.02
N ASN A 63 26.63 11.48 -14.50
CA ASN A 63 27.48 12.33 -15.32
C ASN A 63 28.14 11.42 -16.35
N ASP A 64 27.71 11.53 -17.61
CA ASP A 64 28.46 11.02 -18.76
C ASP A 64 29.83 11.72 -18.78
N PHE A 65 30.83 11.10 -18.14
CA PHE A 65 32.24 11.50 -18.19
C PHE A 65 32.88 11.22 -19.57
N SER A 66 32.10 10.83 -20.57
CA SER A 66 32.56 10.52 -21.94
C SER A 66 32.73 11.75 -22.85
N LEU A 67 32.46 12.97 -22.36
CA LEU A 67 32.66 14.22 -23.11
C LEU A 67 33.75 15.16 -22.54
N ALA A 68 34.54 14.69 -21.56
CA ALA A 68 35.74 15.37 -21.13
C ALA A 68 36.94 14.44 -21.32
N PHE A 69 37.61 14.57 -22.48
CA PHE A 69 38.98 14.20 -22.88
C PHE A 69 39.01 13.61 -24.29
#